data_AF-A0A497J6K4-F1
#
_entry.id   AF-A0A497J6K4-F1
#
_cell.length_a   1.000
_cell.length_b   1.000
_cell.length_c   1.000
_cell.angle_alpha   90.00
_cell.angle_beta   90.00
_cell.angle_gamma   90.00
#
_symmetry.space_group_name_H-M   'P 1'
#
loop_
_entity.id
_entity.type
_entity.pdbx_description
1 polymer ?
#
loop_
_entity_poly.entity_id
_entity_poly.type
_entity_poly.pdbx_seq_one_letter_code
_entity_poly.pdbx_strand_id
1 'polypeptide(L)' 'FSIRIFKEDIKLGLTVTDKYLSFGLYTEDGKRYDPNVDLVGSSKEALSWGMGLFKYYWDRSISPEEYL' A
#
# COMPACT_ATOMS: atom_id res chain seq x y z
N PHE A 1 16.26 -5.32 -5.91
CA PHE A 1 15.01 -4.55 -6.04
C PHE A 1 14.07 -5.31 -6.96
N SER A 2 12.79 -5.42 -6.62
CA SER A 2 11.82 -6.23 -7.34
C SER A 2 10.51 -5.46 -7.46
N ILE A 3 9.85 -5.55 -8.61
CA ILE A 3 8.56 -4.93 -8.88
C ILE A 3 7.55 -6.05 -9.16
N ARG A 4 6.30 -5.87 -8.73
CA ARG A 4 5.18 -6.76 -9.07
C ARG A 4 3.96 -5.92 -9.45
N ILE A 5 3.08 -6.49 -10.26
CA ILE A 5 1.86 -5.84 -10.75
C ILE A 5 0.64 -6.51 -10.11
N PHE A 6 -0.17 -5.72 -9.41
CA PHE A 6 -1.48 -6.15 -8.93
C PHE A 6 -2.51 -5.86 -10.02
N LYS A 7 -3.35 -6.83 -10.37
CA LYS A 7 -4.24 -6.73 -11.55
C LYS A 7 -5.48 -5.85 -11.34
N GLU A 8 -5.83 -5.58 -10.09
CA GLU A 8 -7.00 -4.78 -9.73
C GLU A 8 -6.58 -3.39 -9.25
N ASP A 9 -7.55 -2.48 -9.10
CA ASP A 9 -7.31 -1.13 -8.59
C ASP A 9 -6.91 -1.17 -7.10
N ILE A 10 -5.74 -0.60 -6.79
CA ILE A 10 -5.34 -0.32 -5.40
C ILE A 10 -5.86 1.07 -5.02
N LYS A 11 -6.87 1.12 -4.14
CA LYS A 11 -7.48 2.38 -3.66
C LYS A 11 -6.81 2.94 -2.39
N LEU A 12 -5.49 2.88 -2.33
CA LEU A 12 -4.69 3.39 -1.21
C LEU A 12 -3.26 3.66 -1.65
N GLY A 13 -2.57 4.51 -0.90
CA GLY A 13 -1.12 4.68 -0.93
C GLY A 13 -0.51 4.04 0.32
N LEU A 14 0.58 3.31 0.17
CA LEU A 14 1.25 2.64 1.28
C LEU A 14 2.77 2.74 1.13
N THR A 15 3.44 3.27 2.15
CA THR A 15 4.87 3.11 2.35
C THR A 15 5.10 2.58 3.77
N VAL A 16 5.80 1.45 3.89
CA VAL A 16 6.16 0.88 5.18
C VAL A 16 7.66 0.59 5.22
N THR A 17 8.30 1.00 6.31
CA THR A 17 9.71 0.73 6.60
C THR A 17 9.82 -0.02 7.93
N ASP A 18 11.04 -0.23 8.40
CA ASP A 18 11.32 -0.74 9.74
C ASP A 18 10.95 0.24 10.86
N LYS A 19 10.67 1.51 10.54
CA LYS A 19 10.44 2.59 11.52
C LYS A 19 9.15 3.35 11.35
N TYR A 20 8.64 3.46 10.12
CA TYR A 20 7.47 4.30 9.82
C TYR A 20 6.51 3.61 8.86
N LEU A 21 5.23 3.90 9.05
CA LEU A 21 4.14 3.69 8.12
C LEU A 21 3.67 5.06 7.63
N SER A 22 3.47 5.20 6.32
CA SER A 22 2.70 6.26 5.68
C SER A 22 1.57 5.57 4.89
N PHE A 23 0.34 6.02 5.12
CA PHE A 23 -0.88 5.39 4.63
C PHE A 23 -1.90 6.43 4.19
N GLY A 24 -2.09 6.54 2.88
CA GLY A 24 -3.02 7.45 2.24
C GLY A 24 -4.25 6.73 1.69
N LEU A 25 -5.39 7.41 1.72
CA LEU A 25 -6.69 6.85 1.33
C LEU A 25 -7.35 7.68 0.24
N TYR A 26 -8.37 7.08 -0.37
CA TYR A 26 -9.28 7.81 -1.24
C TYR A 26 -10.24 8.67 -0.42
N THR A 27 -10.81 9.68 -1.06
CA THR A 27 -11.92 10.49 -0.54
C THR A 27 -13.07 9.59 -0.12
N GLU A 28 -13.92 10.05 0.81
CA GLU A 28 -15.04 9.25 1.33
C GLU A 28 -16.00 8.76 0.24
N ASP A 29 -16.14 9.51 -0.86
CA ASP A 29 -16.95 9.11 -2.02
C ASP A 29 -16.27 8.07 -2.93
N GLY A 30 -15.03 7.70 -2.63
CA GLY A 30 -14.23 6.67 -3.28
C GLY A 30 -13.79 7.01 -4.71
N LYS A 31 -13.95 8.27 -5.15
CA LYS A 31 -13.72 8.68 -6.55
C LYS A 31 -12.29 9.13 -6.83
N ARG A 32 -11.58 9.65 -5.83
CA ARG A 32 -10.24 10.20 -6.00
C ARG A 32 -9.36 9.83 -4.81
N TYR A 33 -8.07 9.63 -5.08
CA TYR A 33 -7.07 9.65 -4.01
C TYR A 33 -7.02 11.04 -3.38
N ASP A 34 -6.97 11.14 -2.05
CA ASP A 34 -6.79 12.42 -1.36
C ASP A 34 -5.30 12.68 -1.13
N PRO A 35 -4.67 13.62 -1.87
CA PRO A 35 -3.25 13.91 -1.69
C PRO A 35 -2.97 14.76 -0.44
N ASN A 36 -3.98 15.29 0.24
CA ASN A 36 -3.81 16.24 1.34
C ASN A 36 -3.77 15.56 2.72
N VAL A 37 -4.18 14.29 2.81
CA VAL A 37 -4.27 13.55 4.06
C VAL A 37 -3.42 12.28 3.98
N ASP A 38 -2.48 12.16 4.90
CA ASP A 38 -1.67 10.96 5.07
C ASP A 38 -1.60 10.56 6.55
N LEU A 39 -1.84 9.28 6.83
CA LEU A 39 -1.74 8.73 8.18
C LEU A 39 -0.32 8.23 8.39
N VAL A 40 0.41 8.88 9.30
CA VAL A 40 1.77 8.49 9.66
C VAL A 40 1.78 7.79 11.02
N GLY A 41 2.38 6.60 11.06
CA GLY A 41 2.49 5.79 12.28
C GLY A 41 3.90 5.27 12.51
N SER A 42 4.26 5.07 13.78
CA SER A 42 5.57 4.50 14.20
C SER A 42 5.45 3.44 15.31
N SER A 43 4.23 3.13 15.75
CA SER A 43 4.02 2.06 16.73
C SER A 43 4.28 0.68 16.10
N LYS A 44 4.65 -0.30 16.93
CA LYS A 44 4.90 -1.67 16.45
C LYS A 44 3.68 -2.26 15.75
N GLU A 45 2.49 -1.94 16.25
CA GLU A 45 1.21 -2.36 15.70
C GLU A 45 0.98 -1.75 14.32
N ALA A 46 1.27 -0.45 14.14
CA ALA A 46 1.17 0.21 12.84
C ALA A 46 2.13 -0.40 11.82
N LEU A 47 3.39 -0.65 12.21
CA LEU A 47 4.38 -1.27 11.33
C LEU A 47 4.01 -2.71 10.96
N SER A 48 3.54 -3.49 11.94
CA SER A 48 3.11 -4.86 11.70
C SER A 48 1.90 -4.93 10.77
N TRP A 49 0.91 -4.07 10.99
CA TRP A 49 -0.27 -3.97 10.13
C TRP A 49 0.10 -3.53 8.71
N GLY A 50 0.94 -2.48 8.58
CA GLY A 50 1.39 -1.97 7.29
C GLY A 50 2.19 -3.01 6.48
N MET A 51 3.08 -3.75 7.13
CA MET A 51 3.81 -4.84 6.51
C MET A 51 2.88 -5.99 6.10
N GLY A 52 1.88 -6.30 6.92
CA GLY A 52 0.84 -7.27 6.58
C GLY A 52 0.06 -6.87 5.32
N LEU A 53 -0.33 -5.59 5.21
CA LEU A 53 -1.02 -5.06 4.04
C LEU A 53 -0.13 -5.08 2.79
N PHE A 54 1.14 -4.70 2.92
CA PHE A 54 2.12 -4.82 1.83
C PHE A 54 2.21 -6.26 1.32
N LYS A 55 2.38 -7.23 2.23
CA LYS A 55 2.46 -8.65 1.88
C LYS A 55 1.18 -9.17 1.23
N TYR A 56 0.01 -8.72 1.69
CA TYR A 56 -1.28 -9.09 1.10
C TYR A 56 -1.33 -8.79 -0.39
N TYR A 57 -0.92 -7.59 -0.80
CA TYR A 57 -0.84 -7.21 -2.22
C TYR A 57 0.31 -7.92 -2.91
N TRP A 58 1.51 -7.91 -2.32
CA TRP A 58 2.70 -8.52 -2.90
C TRP A 58 2.47 -9.97 -3.30
N ASP A 59 1.92 -10.78 -2.38
CA ASP A 59 1.72 -12.22 -2.58
C ASP A 59 0.64 -12.53 -3.63
N ARG A 60 -0.21 -11.56 -3.99
CA ARG A 60 -1.25 -11.67 -5.03
C ARG A 60 -0.89 -10.97 -6.35
N SER A 61 0.19 -10.20 -6.36
CA SER A 61 0.69 -9.57 -7.58
C SER A 61 1.47 -10.57 -8.43
N ILE A 62 1.62 -10.31 -9.71
CA ILE A 62 2.44 -11.12 -10.63
C ILE A 62 3.71 -10.38 -11.05
N SER A 63 4.66 -11.06 -11.66
CA SER A 63 5.83 -10.38 -12.21
C SER A 63 5.43 -9.49 -13.40
N PRO A 64 6.21 -8.45 -13.73
CA PRO A 64 5.97 -7.65 -14.92
C PRO A 64 5.98 -8.48 -16.21
N GLU A 65 6.79 -9.53 -16.27
CA GLU A 65 6.88 -10.45 -17.42
C GLU A 65 5.61 -11.30 -17.60
N GLU A 66 4.94 -11.68 -16.50
CA GLU A 66 3.67 -12.42 -16.54
C GLU A 66 2.46 -11.54 -16.93
N TYR A 67 2.61 -10.21 -16.90
CA TYR A 67 1.53 -9.26 -17.17
C TYR A 67 1.47 -8.85 -18.65
N LEU A 68 2.61 -8.89 -19.36
CA LEU A 68 2.75 -8.57 -20.79
C LEU A 68 2.28 -9.72 -21.69
#